data_AF-A0A5Y3N1A4-F1
#
_entry.id   AF-A0A5Y3N1A4-F1
#
_cell.length_a   1.000
_cell.length_b   1.000
_cell.length_c   1.000
_cell.angle_alpha   90.00
_cell.angle_beta   90.00
_cell.angle_gamma   90.00
#
_symmetry.space_group_name_H-M   'P 1'
#
loop_
_entity.id
_entity.type
_entity.pdbx_description
1 polymer ?
#
loop_
_entity_poly.entity_id
_entity_poly.type
_entity_poly.pdbx_seq_one_letter_code
_entity_poly.pdbx_strand_id
1 'polypeptide(L)'
;DTYHQQRILPVLLDSFDRNSAAMATHSGLFNQVVLHCMTGVDCTDDTRQKAAALYERYLAHPAVSPHINNGLFGDYDGSPDWTTRHADNFLLLSSRTSDMAMMLSADTLLTMLNPTPDTAWDRFYLLRGGENVSTAQISPEELFCHDFPVFHAAFNQQAQQRRFGQLIDTILSPEGHAELNRQFIAATKQKYSTVKFVDAPSQSRLNAVFEPLLPEGKLSPAHYQHILSAYNLADASPQEQAETLFCLSTAFARYSSSAIFGTENDSPTILRGYAEALMQKAWELSPAIFPSSERFTDWSNRFHGLHNAFTCTSVVAGDMQRHARQHFPGVLSSILPLAWA
;
A
#
# COMPACT_ATOMS: atom_id res chain seq x y z
N ASP A 1 14.34 -13.87 -3.82
CA ASP A 1 15.65 -13.23 -4.06
C ASP A 1 16.73 -14.03 -3.33
N THR A 2 17.40 -14.92 -4.07
CA THR A 2 18.41 -15.86 -3.55
C THR A 2 19.61 -15.14 -2.95
N TYR A 3 19.98 -13.97 -3.50
CA TYR A 3 21.11 -13.19 -2.99
C TYR A 3 20.85 -12.72 -1.57
N HIS A 4 19.65 -12.18 -1.31
CA HIS A 4 19.28 -11.70 0.01
C HIS A 4 19.28 -12.83 1.05
N GLN A 5 18.73 -13.99 0.69
CA GLN A 5 18.65 -15.16 1.57
C GLN A 5 20.03 -15.75 1.91
N GLN A 6 20.96 -15.79 0.96
CA GLN A 6 22.27 -16.43 1.16
C GLN A 6 23.36 -15.49 1.68
N ARG A 7 23.22 -14.17 1.51
CA ARG A 7 24.29 -13.20 1.84
C ARG A 7 23.90 -12.20 2.91
N ILE A 8 22.63 -11.80 3.00
CA ILE A 8 22.21 -10.72 3.89
C ILE A 8 21.62 -11.27 5.19
N LEU A 9 20.73 -12.25 5.10
CA LEU A 9 20.11 -12.84 6.30
C LEU A 9 21.16 -13.37 7.31
N PRO A 10 22.21 -14.11 6.92
CA PRO A 10 23.23 -14.56 7.88
C PRO A 10 23.96 -13.40 8.58
N VAL A 11 24.23 -12.30 7.88
CA VAL A 11 24.88 -11.11 8.44
C VAL A 11 23.98 -10.40 9.44
N LEU A 12 22.67 -10.36 9.18
CA LEU A 12 21.70 -9.82 10.13
C LEU A 12 21.60 -10.68 11.39
N LEU A 13 21.58 -12.02 11.25
CA LEU A 13 21.64 -12.94 12.40
C LEU A 13 22.91 -12.72 13.22
N ASP A 14 24.08 -12.60 12.59
CA ASP A 14 25.34 -12.29 13.27
C ASP A 14 25.30 -10.96 14.03
N SER A 15 24.60 -9.97 13.49
CA SER A 15 24.46 -8.65 14.12
C SER A 15 23.58 -8.72 15.38
N PHE A 16 22.46 -9.45 15.32
CA PHE A 16 21.61 -9.70 16.49
C PHE A 16 22.28 -10.59 17.53
N ASP A 17 23.08 -11.56 17.11
CA ASP A 17 23.85 -12.43 18.00
C ASP A 17 24.86 -11.63 18.83
N ARG A 18 25.57 -10.69 18.18
CA ARG A 18 26.52 -9.77 18.83
C ARG A 18 25.84 -8.70 19.68
N ASN A 19 24.59 -8.33 19.37
CA ASN A 19 23.82 -7.33 20.10
C ASN A 19 22.44 -7.88 20.50
N SER A 20 22.42 -8.75 21.52
CA SER A 20 21.20 -9.46 21.92
C SER A 20 20.08 -8.55 22.41
N ALA A 21 20.40 -7.36 22.94
CA ALA A 21 19.39 -6.37 23.36
C ALA A 21 18.53 -5.89 22.17
N ALA A 22 19.12 -5.85 20.97
CA ALA A 22 18.43 -5.42 19.75
C ALA A 22 17.26 -6.35 19.37
N MET A 23 17.27 -7.61 19.80
CA MET A 23 16.19 -8.55 19.51
C MET A 23 14.86 -8.09 20.12
N ALA A 24 14.89 -7.51 21.32
CA ALA A 24 13.70 -6.98 21.99
C ALA A 24 13.40 -5.52 21.58
N THR A 25 14.41 -4.65 21.50
CA THR A 25 14.20 -3.22 21.17
C THR A 25 13.82 -2.99 19.70
N HIS A 26 14.22 -3.90 18.81
CA HIS A 26 13.85 -3.90 17.40
C HIS A 26 13.09 -5.17 17.01
N SER A 27 12.15 -5.58 17.87
CA SER A 27 11.35 -6.81 17.74
C SER A 27 10.75 -6.99 16.34
N GLY A 28 10.22 -5.92 15.73
CA GLY A 28 9.64 -5.97 14.39
C GLY A 28 10.64 -6.37 13.29
N LEU A 29 11.88 -5.86 13.34
CA LEU A 29 12.92 -6.25 12.38
C LEU A 29 13.46 -7.65 12.69
N PHE A 30 13.69 -7.96 13.97
CA PHE A 30 14.18 -9.27 14.40
C PHE A 30 13.24 -10.40 13.96
N ASN A 31 11.93 -10.25 14.22
CA ASN A 31 10.92 -11.25 13.83
C ASN A 31 10.84 -11.43 12.30
N GLN A 32 10.97 -10.34 11.51
CA GLN A 32 11.04 -10.44 10.03
C GLN A 32 12.27 -11.24 9.57
N VAL A 33 13.44 -10.99 10.17
CA VAL A 33 14.68 -11.71 9.82
C VAL A 33 14.52 -13.19 10.14
N VAL A 34 14.04 -13.54 11.33
CA VAL A 34 13.83 -14.94 11.73
C VAL A 34 12.81 -15.61 10.81
N LEU A 35 11.66 -14.97 10.55
CA LEU A 35 10.65 -15.50 9.62
C LEU A 35 11.25 -15.82 8.26
N HIS A 36 12.01 -14.90 7.66
CA HIS A 36 12.59 -15.10 6.35
C HIS A 36 13.69 -16.16 6.34
N CYS A 37 14.45 -16.32 7.43
CA CYS A 37 15.39 -17.43 7.58
C CYS A 37 14.67 -18.77 7.64
N MET A 38 13.58 -18.86 8.42
CA MET A 38 12.83 -20.10 8.61
C MET A 38 11.98 -20.49 7.40
N THR A 39 11.57 -19.54 6.55
CA THR A 39 10.64 -19.78 5.43
C THR A 39 11.27 -19.67 4.03
N GLY A 40 12.43 -19.02 3.91
CA GLY A 40 13.12 -18.81 2.63
C GLY A 40 13.62 -20.13 2.04
N VAL A 41 13.38 -20.37 0.75
CA VAL A 41 13.73 -21.63 0.07
C VAL A 41 15.24 -21.83 -0.13
N ASP A 42 16.01 -20.74 -0.22
CA ASP A 42 17.44 -20.76 -0.50
C ASP A 42 18.31 -20.58 0.77
N CYS A 43 17.69 -20.54 1.96
CA CYS A 43 18.40 -20.46 3.24
C CYS A 43 19.06 -21.81 3.59
N THR A 44 20.32 -21.76 3.99
CA THR A 44 21.07 -22.96 4.45
C THR A 44 20.55 -23.46 5.80
N ASP A 45 20.78 -24.74 6.09
CA ASP A 45 20.39 -25.32 7.39
C ASP A 45 21.08 -24.61 8.56
N ASP A 46 22.35 -24.24 8.41
CA ASP A 46 23.08 -23.44 9.41
C ASP A 46 22.39 -22.11 9.70
N THR A 47 21.84 -21.45 8.66
CA THR A 47 21.10 -20.19 8.81
C THR A 47 19.81 -20.41 9.60
N ARG A 48 19.08 -21.50 9.29
CA ARG A 48 17.85 -21.85 10.02
C ARG A 48 18.13 -22.21 11.47
N GLN A 49 19.15 -23.03 11.73
CA GLN A 49 19.54 -23.41 13.08
C GLN A 49 19.97 -22.20 13.90
N LYS A 50 20.75 -21.28 13.32
CA LYS A 50 21.13 -20.04 13.99
C LYS A 50 19.93 -19.14 14.27
N ALA A 51 19.00 -19.02 13.33
CA ALA A 51 17.78 -18.24 13.54
C ALA A 51 16.92 -18.83 14.67
N ALA A 52 16.73 -20.15 14.70
CA ALA A 52 16.00 -20.84 15.76
C ALA A 52 16.66 -20.61 17.14
N ALA A 53 17.98 -20.78 17.24
CA ALA A 53 18.72 -20.56 18.49
C ALA A 53 18.65 -19.11 18.99
N LEU A 54 18.69 -18.12 18.08
CA LEU A 54 18.48 -16.72 18.45
C LEU A 54 17.04 -16.45 18.88
N TYR A 55 16.07 -17.13 18.27
CA TYR A 55 14.67 -17.01 18.67
C TYR A 55 14.42 -17.58 20.06
N GLU A 56 15.02 -18.72 20.41
CA GLU A 56 14.98 -19.26 21.79
C GLU A 56 15.53 -18.25 22.80
N ARG A 57 16.65 -17.57 22.48
CA ARG A 57 17.20 -16.50 23.33
C ARG A 57 16.25 -15.30 23.46
N TYR A 58 15.55 -14.97 22.39
CA TYR A 58 14.52 -13.92 22.39
C TYR A 58 13.33 -14.31 23.27
N LEU A 59 12.82 -15.54 23.17
CA LEU A 59 11.72 -16.04 23.99
C LEU A 59 12.08 -16.10 25.48
N ALA A 60 13.33 -16.43 25.81
CA ALA A 60 13.85 -16.40 27.18
C ALA A 60 14.06 -14.98 27.74
N HIS A 61 13.94 -13.93 26.90
CA HIS A 61 14.15 -12.55 27.34
C HIS A 61 13.05 -12.12 28.32
N PRO A 62 13.36 -11.40 29.43
CA PRO A 62 12.37 -11.03 30.45
C PRO A 62 11.21 -10.16 29.96
N ALA A 63 11.39 -9.45 28.85
CA ALA A 63 10.33 -8.66 28.22
C ALA A 63 9.38 -9.50 27.34
N VAL A 64 9.77 -10.73 26.98
CA VAL A 64 9.04 -11.62 26.05
C VAL A 64 8.43 -12.79 26.81
N SER A 65 9.20 -13.42 27.71
CA SER A 65 8.77 -14.62 28.44
C SER A 65 7.43 -14.50 29.17
N PRO A 66 7.01 -13.33 29.73
CA PRO A 66 5.68 -13.21 30.34
C PRO A 66 4.52 -13.35 29.35
N HIS A 67 4.77 -13.20 28.05
CA HIS A 67 3.76 -13.32 27.00
C HIS A 67 3.65 -14.74 26.44
N ILE A 68 4.53 -15.66 26.84
CA ILE A 68 4.47 -17.05 26.39
C ILE A 68 3.35 -17.76 27.14
N ASN A 69 2.33 -18.19 26.40
CA ASN A 69 1.19 -18.92 26.94
C ASN A 69 1.29 -20.40 26.55
N ASN A 70 1.57 -21.27 27.52
CA ASN A 70 1.74 -22.72 27.33
C ASN A 70 0.46 -23.48 26.92
N GLY A 71 -0.65 -22.79 26.64
CA GLY A 71 -1.84 -23.38 26.01
C GLY A 71 -2.06 -22.96 24.57
N LEU A 72 -1.23 -22.06 24.04
CA LEU A 72 -1.43 -21.44 22.73
C LEU A 72 -0.16 -21.32 21.88
N PHE A 73 1.00 -21.07 22.49
CA PHE A 73 2.22 -20.74 21.76
C PHE A 73 2.92 -21.99 21.21
N GLY A 74 3.27 -21.95 19.92
CA GLY A 74 4.14 -22.94 19.26
C GLY A 74 3.74 -24.40 19.48
N ASP A 75 4.60 -25.14 20.18
CA ASP A 75 4.44 -26.56 20.53
C ASP A 75 3.61 -26.81 21.80
N TYR A 76 3.03 -25.75 22.38
CA TYR A 76 2.30 -25.75 23.64
C TYR A 76 3.15 -26.04 24.89
N ASP A 77 4.47 -26.03 24.80
CA ASP A 77 5.41 -26.16 25.93
C ASP A 77 6.39 -24.97 26.00
N GLY A 78 6.01 -23.85 25.39
CA GLY A 78 6.77 -22.60 25.42
C GLY A 78 7.87 -22.50 24.38
N SER A 79 7.94 -23.44 23.43
CA SER A 79 8.87 -23.40 22.30
C SER A 79 8.12 -23.31 20.96
N PRO A 80 8.74 -22.79 19.89
CA PRO A 80 8.12 -22.81 18.57
C PRO A 80 8.10 -24.23 17.98
N ASP A 81 7.01 -24.60 17.30
CA ASP A 81 6.96 -25.77 16.43
C ASP A 81 7.38 -25.39 15.01
N TRP A 82 8.69 -25.45 14.74
CA TRP A 82 9.24 -25.12 13.42
C TRP A 82 8.92 -26.14 12.31
N THR A 83 8.27 -27.27 12.64
CA THR A 83 7.92 -28.30 11.64
C THR A 83 6.73 -27.90 10.78
N THR A 84 5.90 -26.97 11.27
CA THR A 84 4.72 -26.46 10.58
C THR A 84 4.69 -24.94 10.55
N ARG A 85 4.17 -24.37 9.45
CA ARG A 85 4.00 -22.92 9.31
C ARG A 85 2.70 -22.40 9.93
N HIS A 86 1.80 -23.31 10.29
CA HIS A 86 0.50 -22.99 10.88
C HIS A 86 0.55 -22.83 12.40
N ALA A 87 1.60 -23.32 13.06
CA ALA A 87 1.78 -23.11 14.50
C ALA A 87 2.07 -21.64 14.79
N ASP A 88 1.52 -21.15 15.90
CA ASP A 88 1.67 -19.78 16.39
C ASP A 88 3.05 -19.58 17.02
N ASN A 89 4.06 -19.56 16.15
CA ASN A 89 5.48 -19.56 16.50
C ASN A 89 6.06 -18.18 16.78
N PHE A 90 5.33 -17.10 16.44
CA PHE A 90 5.87 -15.75 16.49
C PHE A 90 5.20 -14.90 17.57
N LEU A 91 6.00 -14.27 18.42
CA LEU A 91 5.60 -13.24 19.38
C LEU A 91 6.28 -11.91 19.06
N LEU A 92 5.49 -10.90 18.73
CA LEU A 92 5.96 -9.53 18.47
C LEU A 92 5.61 -8.64 19.67
N LEU A 93 6.58 -7.91 20.21
CA LEU A 93 6.33 -6.93 21.27
C LEU A 93 5.75 -5.64 20.68
N SER A 94 4.82 -5.00 21.40
CA SER A 94 4.36 -3.66 21.05
C SER A 94 5.52 -2.66 21.14
N SER A 95 5.58 -1.72 20.19
CA SER A 95 6.53 -0.60 20.20
C SER A 95 6.19 0.47 21.24
N ARG A 96 5.00 0.42 21.84
CA ARG A 96 4.48 1.44 22.76
C ARG A 96 4.41 0.95 24.20
N THR A 97 3.90 -0.26 24.44
CA THR A 97 3.75 -0.80 25.79
C THR A 97 4.42 -2.17 25.92
N SER A 98 5.13 -2.39 27.03
CA SER A 98 5.86 -3.64 27.27
C SER A 98 4.96 -4.81 27.67
N ASP A 99 3.74 -4.52 28.10
CA ASP A 99 2.76 -5.50 28.56
C ASP A 99 1.92 -6.06 27.41
N MET A 100 2.09 -5.59 26.17
CA MET A 100 1.33 -6.04 25.01
C MET A 100 2.23 -6.76 24.00
N ALA A 101 1.73 -7.89 23.50
CA ALA A 101 2.35 -8.64 22.43
C ALA A 101 1.31 -9.16 21.43
N MET A 102 1.75 -9.47 20.22
CA MET A 102 0.94 -10.11 19.19
C MET A 102 1.52 -11.50 18.91
N MET A 103 0.66 -12.52 18.95
CA MET A 103 1.02 -13.90 18.67
C MET A 103 0.32 -14.38 17.39
N LEU A 104 1.10 -14.95 16.47
CA LEU A 104 0.59 -15.42 15.19
C LEU A 104 1.51 -16.46 14.54
N SER A 105 0.95 -17.19 13.58
CA SER A 105 1.67 -18.19 12.80
C SER A 105 2.57 -17.59 11.72
N ALA A 106 3.52 -18.41 11.24
CA ALA A 106 4.45 -18.02 10.18
C ALA A 106 3.71 -17.65 8.89
N ASP A 107 2.67 -18.41 8.52
CA ASP A 107 1.88 -18.12 7.33
C ASP A 107 1.12 -16.80 7.46
N THR A 108 0.50 -16.54 8.60
CA THR A 108 -0.20 -15.27 8.83
C THR A 108 0.79 -14.11 8.77
N LEU A 109 1.93 -14.23 9.46
CA LEU A 109 2.96 -13.19 9.48
C LEU A 109 3.49 -12.88 8.08
N LEU A 110 3.75 -13.90 7.25
CA LEU A 110 4.16 -13.71 5.85
C LEU A 110 3.11 -12.90 5.07
N THR A 111 1.83 -13.24 5.22
CA THR A 111 0.75 -12.54 4.51
C THR A 111 0.50 -11.14 5.04
N MET A 112 0.71 -10.85 6.33
CA MET A 112 0.58 -9.50 6.87
C MET A 112 1.76 -8.60 6.49
N LEU A 113 2.97 -9.15 6.34
CA LEU A 113 4.13 -8.40 5.88
C LEU A 113 4.07 -8.12 4.36
N ASN A 114 3.53 -9.05 3.59
CA ASN A 114 3.36 -8.93 2.13
C ASN A 114 1.92 -9.27 1.74
N PRO A 115 0.97 -8.33 1.91
CA PRO A 115 -0.45 -8.61 1.76
C PRO A 115 -0.86 -8.90 0.33
N THR A 116 -1.79 -9.85 0.20
CA THR A 116 -2.59 -10.07 -1.00
C THR A 116 -3.94 -9.35 -0.84
N PRO A 117 -4.77 -9.21 -1.89
CA PRO A 117 -6.08 -8.58 -1.77
C PRO A 117 -6.99 -9.17 -0.68
N ASP A 118 -6.81 -10.47 -0.40
CA ASP A 118 -7.61 -11.28 0.52
C ASP A 118 -6.92 -11.49 1.89
N THR A 119 -5.77 -10.84 2.15
CA THR A 119 -5.13 -10.91 3.47
C THR A 119 -6.09 -10.44 4.55
N ALA A 120 -6.31 -11.32 5.54
CA ALA A 120 -7.06 -11.04 6.75
C ALA A 120 -6.14 -10.43 7.82
N TRP A 121 -6.60 -9.37 8.48
CA TRP A 121 -5.84 -8.60 9.47
C TRP A 121 -6.34 -8.82 10.90
N ASP A 122 -7.01 -9.93 11.15
CA ASP A 122 -7.60 -10.33 12.42
C ASP A 122 -7.18 -11.76 12.84
N ARG A 123 -6.30 -12.40 12.07
CA ARG A 123 -5.80 -13.77 12.31
C ARG A 123 -4.63 -13.84 13.28
N PHE A 124 -4.72 -13.12 14.39
CA PHE A 124 -3.71 -13.14 15.44
C PHE A 124 -4.38 -13.12 16.82
N TYR A 125 -3.62 -13.52 17.82
CA TYR A 125 -3.98 -13.31 19.22
C TYR A 125 -3.28 -12.07 19.74
N LEU A 126 -4.05 -11.18 20.39
CA LEU A 126 -3.49 -10.04 21.09
C LEU A 126 -3.31 -10.42 22.55
N LEU A 127 -2.09 -10.39 23.03
CA LEU A 127 -1.75 -10.78 24.39
C LEU A 127 -1.49 -9.55 25.24
N ARG A 128 -2.02 -9.53 26.47
CA ARG A 128 -1.64 -8.56 27.50
C ARG A 128 -1.19 -9.30 28.76
N GLY A 129 0.11 -9.25 29.04
CA GLY A 129 0.71 -10.01 30.14
C GLY A 129 0.49 -11.53 30.05
N GLY A 130 0.51 -12.08 28.83
CA GLY A 130 0.32 -13.52 28.56
C GLY A 130 -1.14 -13.97 28.40
N GLU A 131 -2.12 -13.12 28.68
CA GLU A 131 -3.55 -13.43 28.52
C GLU A 131 -4.09 -12.93 27.18
N ASN A 132 -4.94 -13.73 26.54
CA ASN A 132 -5.56 -13.39 25.26
C ASN A 132 -6.67 -12.34 25.44
N VAL A 133 -6.61 -11.26 24.67
CA VAL A 133 -7.53 -10.14 24.70
C VAL A 133 -8.41 -10.16 23.45
N SER A 134 -9.69 -9.86 23.61
CA SER A 134 -10.62 -9.74 22.48
C SER A 134 -10.22 -8.57 21.57
N THR A 135 -10.14 -8.84 20.27
CA THR A 135 -9.83 -7.85 19.22
C THR A 135 -11.07 -7.31 18.53
N ALA A 136 -12.28 -7.77 18.88
CA ALA A 136 -13.51 -7.49 18.15
C ALA A 136 -13.90 -5.99 18.10
N GLN A 137 -13.41 -5.19 19.05
CA GLN A 137 -13.67 -3.75 19.14
C GLN A 137 -12.41 -2.90 18.88
N ILE A 138 -11.28 -3.53 18.55
CA ILE A 138 -10.02 -2.83 18.32
C ILE A 138 -9.88 -2.59 16.82
N SER A 139 -9.70 -1.31 16.44
CA SER A 139 -9.36 -0.96 15.06
C SER A 139 -7.97 -1.51 14.72
N PRO A 140 -7.82 -2.38 13.69
CA PRO A 140 -6.50 -2.83 13.25
C PRO A 140 -5.60 -1.66 12.84
N GLU A 141 -6.17 -0.59 12.28
CA GLU A 141 -5.42 0.60 11.88
C GLU A 141 -4.75 1.27 13.09
N GLU A 142 -5.51 1.53 14.16
CA GLU A 142 -4.99 2.15 15.39
C GLU A 142 -3.96 1.24 16.07
N LEU A 143 -4.25 -0.06 16.12
CA LEU A 143 -3.36 -1.06 16.70
C LEU A 143 -2.01 -1.11 15.97
N PHE A 144 -2.03 -1.15 14.63
CA PHE A 144 -0.79 -1.19 13.86
C PHE A 144 -0.07 0.15 13.86
N CYS A 145 -0.79 1.28 13.86
CA CYS A 145 -0.17 2.60 13.91
C CYS A 145 0.67 2.80 15.18
N HIS A 146 0.14 2.36 16.33
CA HIS A 146 0.74 2.67 17.63
C HIS A 146 1.56 1.53 18.22
N ASP A 147 1.10 0.29 18.09
CA ASP A 147 1.69 -0.86 18.79
C ASP A 147 2.50 -1.75 17.83
N PHE A 148 2.09 -1.90 16.56
CA PHE A 148 2.80 -2.74 15.59
C PHE A 148 3.07 -2.04 14.24
N PRO A 149 3.96 -1.02 14.20
CA PRO A 149 4.23 -0.23 13.00
C PRO A 149 4.73 -1.04 11.80
N VAL A 150 5.28 -2.23 12.06
CA VAL A 150 5.71 -3.18 11.01
C VAL A 150 4.58 -3.56 10.06
N PHE A 151 3.33 -3.59 10.54
CA PHE A 151 2.16 -3.92 9.74
C PHE A 151 1.45 -2.70 9.17
N HIS A 152 1.62 -1.52 9.78
CA HIS A 152 0.86 -0.32 9.42
C HIS A 152 1.03 0.07 7.95
N ALA A 153 2.27 0.04 7.44
CA ALA A 153 2.53 0.36 6.04
C ALA A 153 1.85 -0.62 5.08
N ALA A 154 1.93 -1.92 5.37
CA ALA A 154 1.33 -2.98 4.56
C ALA A 154 -0.21 -2.95 4.62
N PHE A 155 -0.78 -2.71 5.81
CA PHE A 155 -2.23 -2.54 6.02
C PHE A 155 -2.77 -1.36 5.20
N ASN A 156 -2.14 -0.20 5.33
CA ASN A 156 -2.54 1.01 4.59
C ASN A 156 -2.38 0.81 3.08
N GLN A 157 -1.31 0.15 2.65
CA GLN A 157 -1.09 -0.19 1.24
C GLN A 157 -2.21 -1.08 0.69
N GLN A 158 -2.63 -2.11 1.42
CA GLN A 158 -3.70 -3.00 0.97
C GLN A 158 -5.05 -2.27 0.95
N ALA A 159 -5.36 -1.47 1.97
CA ALA A 159 -6.58 -0.66 2.03
C ALA A 159 -6.65 0.35 0.87
N GLN A 160 -5.54 1.02 0.58
CA GLN A 160 -5.38 1.90 -0.58
C GLN A 160 -5.60 1.14 -1.89
N GLN A 161 -4.92 0.01 -2.10
CA GLN A 161 -5.07 -0.79 -3.32
C GLN A 161 -6.51 -1.24 -3.51
N ARG A 162 -7.22 -1.59 -2.43
CA ARG A 162 -8.63 -1.97 -2.48
C ARG A 162 -9.52 -0.80 -2.91
N ARG A 163 -9.38 0.38 -2.29
CA ARG A 163 -10.18 1.58 -2.66
C ARG A 163 -9.91 2.05 -4.09
N PHE A 164 -8.62 2.09 -4.47
CA PHE A 164 -8.24 2.43 -5.83
C PHE A 164 -8.72 1.39 -6.83
N GLY A 165 -8.65 0.10 -6.48
CA GLY A 165 -9.20 -1.00 -7.26
C GLY A 165 -10.72 -0.89 -7.45
N GLN A 166 -11.47 -0.59 -6.39
CA GLN A 166 -12.92 -0.34 -6.46
C GLN A 166 -13.27 0.81 -7.39
N LEU A 167 -12.47 1.89 -7.40
CA LEU A 167 -12.64 2.97 -8.37
C LEU A 167 -12.39 2.47 -9.80
N ILE A 168 -11.34 1.68 -10.01
CA ILE A 168 -11.07 1.07 -11.32
C ILE A 168 -12.19 0.14 -11.75
N ASP A 169 -12.75 -0.68 -10.86
CA ASP A 169 -13.89 -1.56 -11.16
C ASP A 169 -15.16 -0.76 -11.49
N THR A 170 -15.35 0.39 -10.84
CA THR A 170 -16.48 1.30 -11.11
C THR A 170 -16.40 1.91 -12.51
N ILE A 171 -15.19 2.30 -12.94
CA ILE A 171 -14.95 2.91 -14.26
C ILE A 171 -14.91 1.83 -15.35
N LEU A 172 -14.15 0.76 -15.08
CA LEU A 172 -13.84 -0.34 -15.98
C LEU A 172 -14.47 -1.61 -15.41
N SER A 173 -15.79 -1.77 -15.55
CA SER A 173 -16.50 -2.96 -15.06
C SER A 173 -15.79 -4.24 -15.52
N PRO A 174 -15.47 -5.19 -14.61
CA PRO A 174 -14.86 -6.47 -14.97
C PRO A 174 -15.70 -7.28 -15.98
N GLU A 175 -17.02 -7.07 -16.02
CA GLU A 175 -17.92 -7.77 -16.94
C GLU A 175 -17.89 -7.17 -18.36
N GLY A 176 -17.75 -5.85 -18.48
CA GLY A 176 -17.74 -5.14 -19.76
C GLY A 176 -16.35 -4.87 -20.35
N HIS A 177 -15.34 -4.72 -19.49
CA HIS A 177 -14.00 -4.24 -19.84
C HIS A 177 -12.87 -5.03 -19.15
N ALA A 178 -13.06 -6.33 -18.91
CA ALA A 178 -12.15 -7.22 -18.18
C ALA A 178 -10.65 -7.00 -18.50
N GLU A 179 -10.30 -6.90 -19.79
CA GLU A 179 -8.89 -6.74 -20.18
C GLU A 179 -8.31 -5.39 -19.78
N LEU A 180 -9.05 -4.28 -20.00
CA LEU A 180 -8.61 -2.97 -19.57
C LEU A 180 -8.53 -2.90 -18.04
N ASN A 181 -9.55 -3.43 -17.35
CA ASN A 181 -9.56 -3.50 -15.89
C ASN A 181 -8.28 -4.16 -15.35
N ARG A 182 -7.96 -5.38 -15.84
CA ARG A 182 -6.73 -6.10 -15.43
C ARG A 182 -5.45 -5.31 -15.73
N GLN A 183 -5.37 -4.66 -16.89
CA GLN A 183 -4.20 -3.87 -17.28
C GLN A 183 -4.02 -2.62 -16.38
N PHE A 184 -5.11 -1.94 -16.01
CA PHE A 184 -5.08 -0.84 -15.05
C PHE A 184 -4.64 -1.31 -13.66
N ILE A 185 -5.28 -2.35 -13.12
CA ILE A 185 -4.90 -2.92 -11.82
C ILE A 185 -3.44 -3.38 -11.81
N ALA A 186 -2.97 -4.07 -12.85
CA ALA A 186 -1.58 -4.54 -12.93
C ALA A 186 -0.57 -3.39 -12.93
N ALA A 187 -0.88 -2.29 -13.63
CA ALA A 187 0.01 -1.13 -13.69
C ALA A 187 0.24 -0.45 -12.32
N THR A 188 -0.71 -0.55 -11.38
CA THR A 188 -0.54 -0.01 -10.01
C THR A 188 0.55 -0.70 -9.19
N LYS A 189 0.97 -1.90 -9.60
CA LYS A 189 1.96 -2.73 -8.90
C LYS A 189 3.40 -2.49 -9.35
N GLN A 190 3.60 -1.64 -10.35
CA GLN A 190 4.91 -1.44 -10.99
C GLN A 190 5.17 0.03 -11.33
N LYS A 191 6.44 0.42 -11.33
CA LYS A 191 6.89 1.78 -11.68
C LYS A 191 6.75 2.10 -13.16
N TYR A 192 6.85 1.06 -14.00
CA TYR A 192 6.83 1.13 -15.46
C TYR A 192 5.93 0.03 -16.01
N SER A 193 5.19 0.33 -17.07
CA SER A 193 4.37 -0.63 -17.80
C SER A 193 4.90 -0.82 -19.22
N THR A 194 4.95 -2.07 -19.66
CA THR A 194 5.21 -2.46 -21.05
C THR A 194 3.96 -2.31 -21.93
N VAL A 195 2.76 -2.33 -21.33
CA VAL A 195 1.48 -2.07 -22.01
C VAL A 195 1.34 -0.58 -22.24
N LYS A 196 0.98 -0.19 -23.48
CA LYS A 196 0.79 1.19 -23.94
C LYS A 196 -0.55 1.32 -24.67
N PHE A 197 -1.25 2.44 -24.47
CA PHE A 197 -2.57 2.71 -25.05
C PHE A 197 -2.56 3.94 -25.96
N VAL A 198 -1.57 4.01 -26.85
CA VAL A 198 -1.39 5.15 -27.77
C VAL A 198 -1.92 4.85 -29.17
N ASP A 199 -2.05 3.57 -29.55
CA ASP A 199 -2.62 3.17 -30.83
C ASP A 199 -4.12 3.47 -30.93
N ALA A 200 -4.61 3.67 -32.16
CA ALA A 200 -5.99 4.06 -32.42
C ALA A 200 -7.03 3.08 -31.85
N PRO A 201 -6.88 1.74 -31.97
CA PRO A 201 -7.77 0.79 -31.30
C PRO A 201 -7.83 0.97 -29.78
N SER A 202 -6.68 1.13 -29.12
CA SER A 202 -6.63 1.37 -27.67
C SER A 202 -7.29 2.68 -27.28
N GLN A 203 -7.05 3.77 -28.00
CA GLN A 203 -7.70 5.06 -27.72
C GLN A 203 -9.22 4.99 -27.92
N SER A 204 -9.70 4.32 -28.97
CA SER A 204 -11.14 4.10 -29.18
C SER A 204 -11.80 3.33 -28.02
N ARG A 205 -11.12 2.27 -27.53
CA ARG A 205 -11.60 1.50 -26.37
C ARG A 205 -11.64 2.34 -25.09
N LEU A 206 -10.64 3.19 -24.85
CA LEU A 206 -10.65 4.08 -23.69
C LEU A 206 -11.74 5.15 -23.82
N ASN A 207 -11.92 5.74 -25.00
CA ASN A 207 -12.96 6.74 -25.23
C ASN A 207 -14.35 6.20 -24.93
N ALA A 208 -14.65 4.98 -25.40
CA ALA A 208 -15.93 4.33 -25.15
C ALA A 208 -16.26 4.16 -23.64
N VAL A 209 -15.24 4.11 -22.78
CA VAL A 209 -15.40 4.01 -21.32
C VAL A 209 -15.51 5.40 -20.67
N PHE A 210 -14.59 6.30 -21.00
CA PHE A 210 -14.39 7.53 -20.24
C PHE A 210 -15.21 8.71 -20.75
N GLU A 211 -15.55 8.77 -22.04
CA GLU A 211 -16.38 9.87 -22.58
C GLU A 211 -17.74 10.00 -21.87
N PRO A 212 -18.50 8.91 -21.59
CA PRO A 212 -19.75 9.01 -20.84
C PRO A 212 -19.59 9.55 -19.41
N LEU A 213 -18.39 9.41 -18.83
CA LEU A 213 -18.07 9.93 -17.50
C LEU A 213 -17.75 11.42 -17.51
N LEU A 214 -17.53 11.99 -18.71
CA LEU A 214 -17.05 13.34 -18.95
C LEU A 214 -17.98 14.15 -19.87
N PRO A 215 -19.29 14.30 -19.56
CA PRO A 215 -20.18 15.14 -20.36
C PRO A 215 -19.62 16.57 -20.46
N GLU A 216 -19.49 17.07 -21.69
CA GLU A 216 -18.89 18.37 -21.99
C GLU A 216 -17.45 18.54 -21.44
N GLY A 217 -16.72 17.44 -21.27
CA GLY A 217 -15.36 17.43 -20.74
C GLY A 217 -15.27 17.58 -19.22
N LYS A 218 -16.40 17.60 -18.49
CA LYS A 218 -16.45 17.73 -17.04
C LYS A 218 -16.86 16.44 -16.37
N LEU A 219 -16.35 16.22 -15.15
CA LEU A 219 -16.70 15.05 -14.35
C LEU A 219 -18.22 14.98 -14.13
N SER A 220 -18.86 13.90 -14.57
CA SER A 220 -20.31 13.77 -14.43
C SER A 220 -20.73 13.75 -12.96
N PRO A 221 -21.86 14.37 -12.57
CA PRO A 221 -22.30 14.38 -11.18
C PRO A 221 -22.53 12.98 -10.61
N ALA A 222 -23.06 12.06 -11.41
CA ALA A 222 -23.28 10.66 -11.00
C ALA A 222 -21.96 9.95 -10.71
N HIS A 223 -20.96 10.13 -11.59
CA HIS A 223 -19.66 9.52 -11.39
C HIS A 223 -18.89 10.12 -10.20
N TYR A 224 -19.01 11.43 -9.99
CA TYR A 224 -18.48 12.07 -8.79
C TYR A 224 -19.06 11.47 -7.50
N GLN A 225 -20.36 11.17 -7.44
CA GLN A 225 -20.97 10.50 -6.29
C GLN A 225 -20.46 9.06 -6.08
N HIS A 226 -20.17 8.33 -7.16
CA HIS A 226 -19.52 7.03 -7.05
C HIS A 226 -18.10 7.14 -6.47
N ILE A 227 -17.33 8.15 -6.87
CA ILE A 227 -16.01 8.42 -6.29
C ILE A 227 -16.14 8.72 -4.79
N LEU A 228 -17.08 9.58 -4.39
CA LEU A 228 -17.29 9.88 -2.98
C LEU A 228 -17.64 8.63 -2.17
N SER A 229 -18.52 7.77 -2.69
CA SER A 229 -18.87 6.50 -2.04
C SER A 229 -17.67 5.57 -1.92
N ALA A 230 -16.86 5.41 -2.98
CA ALA A 230 -15.71 4.51 -2.98
C ALA A 230 -14.61 4.92 -1.98
N TYR A 231 -14.50 6.21 -1.68
CA TYR A 231 -13.51 6.75 -0.73
C TYR A 231 -14.10 7.14 0.62
N ASN A 232 -15.39 6.85 0.87
CA ASN A 232 -16.12 7.25 2.08
C ASN A 232 -16.06 8.77 2.36
N LEU A 233 -16.27 9.58 1.33
CA LEU A 233 -16.15 11.04 1.37
C LEU A 233 -17.48 11.80 1.32
N ALA A 234 -18.62 11.09 1.35
CA ALA A 234 -19.94 11.71 1.22
C ALA A 234 -20.19 12.82 2.26
N ASP A 235 -19.76 12.60 3.50
CA ASP A 235 -19.90 13.53 4.62
C ASP A 235 -18.61 14.33 4.91
N ALA A 236 -17.56 14.16 4.09
CA ALA A 236 -16.29 14.85 4.25
C ALA A 236 -16.38 16.33 3.86
N SER A 237 -15.45 17.14 4.36
CA SER A 237 -15.40 18.57 4.02
C SER A 237 -15.08 18.81 2.53
N PRO A 238 -15.49 19.96 1.94
CA PRO A 238 -15.12 20.30 0.56
C PRO A 238 -13.61 20.28 0.32
N GLN A 239 -12.82 20.62 1.33
CA GLN A 239 -11.37 20.57 1.27
C GLN A 239 -10.84 19.13 1.16
N GLU A 240 -11.27 18.20 2.02
CA GLU A 240 -10.84 16.80 1.96
C GLU A 240 -11.26 16.12 0.65
N GLN A 241 -12.46 16.43 0.16
CA GLN A 241 -12.91 15.98 -1.15
C GLN A 241 -12.03 16.53 -2.28
N ALA A 242 -11.69 17.81 -2.24
CA ALA A 242 -10.80 18.44 -3.22
C ALA A 242 -9.39 17.84 -3.20
N GLU A 243 -8.80 17.64 -2.01
CA GLU A 243 -7.48 17.02 -1.85
C GLU A 243 -7.48 15.58 -2.42
N THR A 244 -8.54 14.82 -2.16
CA THR A 244 -8.68 13.45 -2.69
C THR A 244 -8.80 13.44 -4.21
N LEU A 245 -9.65 14.29 -4.78
CA LEU A 245 -9.80 14.41 -6.24
C LEU A 245 -8.50 14.89 -6.90
N PHE A 246 -7.74 15.77 -6.26
CA PHE A 246 -6.44 16.21 -6.74
C PHE A 246 -5.43 15.05 -6.78
N CYS A 247 -5.39 14.22 -5.73
CA CYS A 247 -4.53 13.03 -5.71
C CYS A 247 -4.96 11.99 -6.76
N LEU A 248 -6.27 11.81 -6.98
CA LEU A 248 -6.78 10.97 -8.06
C LEU A 248 -6.39 11.50 -9.44
N SER A 249 -6.50 12.82 -9.66
CA SER A 249 -6.03 13.48 -10.89
C SER A 249 -4.55 13.18 -11.12
N THR A 250 -3.73 13.30 -10.08
CA THR A 250 -2.30 12.97 -10.13
C THR A 250 -2.06 11.50 -10.53
N ALA A 251 -2.85 10.56 -10.00
CA ALA A 251 -2.77 9.15 -10.35
C ALA A 251 -3.14 8.87 -11.82
N PHE A 252 -4.21 9.51 -12.33
CA PHE A 252 -4.61 9.36 -13.74
C PHE A 252 -3.66 10.09 -14.70
N ALA A 253 -3.05 11.20 -14.27
CA ALA A 253 -1.94 11.83 -14.99
C ALA A 253 -0.77 10.85 -15.12
N ARG A 254 -0.43 10.12 -14.04
CA ARG A 254 0.60 9.06 -14.07
C ARG A 254 0.22 7.91 -15.00
N TYR A 255 -1.03 7.46 -15.01
CA TYR A 255 -1.49 6.48 -16.00
C TYR A 255 -1.25 6.94 -17.44
N SER A 256 -1.53 8.20 -17.75
CA SER A 256 -1.34 8.76 -19.10
C SER A 256 0.13 8.98 -19.50
N SER A 257 1.06 8.88 -18.55
CA SER A 257 2.48 9.24 -18.72
C SER A 257 3.30 8.19 -19.47
N SER A 258 4.49 8.58 -19.93
CA SER A 258 5.43 7.69 -20.64
C SER A 258 5.83 6.46 -19.81
N ALA A 259 5.79 6.57 -18.48
CA ALA A 259 6.10 5.46 -17.59
C ALA A 259 5.04 4.34 -17.64
N ILE A 260 3.76 4.69 -17.77
CA ILE A 260 2.64 3.74 -17.66
C ILE A 260 2.03 3.45 -19.03
N PHE A 261 0.95 4.13 -19.45
CA PHE A 261 0.25 3.80 -20.70
C PHE A 261 0.61 4.70 -21.88
N GLY A 262 1.33 5.80 -21.66
CA GLY A 262 1.89 6.65 -22.70
C GLY A 262 3.29 6.23 -23.12
N THR A 263 3.80 6.90 -24.15
CA THR A 263 5.19 6.90 -24.60
C THR A 263 5.78 8.30 -24.39
N GLU A 264 7.06 8.51 -24.72
CA GLU A 264 7.66 9.85 -24.63
C GLU A 264 7.01 10.88 -25.57
N ASN A 265 6.47 10.40 -26.70
CA ASN A 265 5.94 11.25 -27.77
C ASN A 265 4.42 11.15 -27.95
N ASP A 266 3.73 10.35 -27.14
CA ASP A 266 2.28 10.19 -27.24
C ASP A 266 1.68 9.74 -25.89
N SER A 267 0.45 10.17 -25.60
CA SER A 267 -0.23 9.86 -24.34
C SER A 267 -1.73 9.63 -24.58
N PRO A 268 -2.36 8.67 -23.88
CA PRO A 268 -3.79 8.40 -24.01
C PRO A 268 -4.62 9.66 -23.69
N THR A 269 -5.24 10.23 -24.73
CA THR A 269 -5.86 11.56 -24.68
C THR A 269 -6.98 11.64 -23.65
N ILE A 270 -7.86 10.65 -23.62
CA ILE A 270 -8.99 10.61 -22.70
C ILE A 270 -8.59 10.41 -21.23
N LEU A 271 -7.44 9.77 -20.97
CA LEU A 271 -6.90 9.69 -19.60
C LEU A 271 -6.36 11.04 -19.12
N ARG A 272 -5.81 11.85 -20.04
CA ARG A 272 -5.48 13.25 -19.75
C ARG A 272 -6.73 14.06 -19.45
N GLY A 273 -7.77 13.92 -20.27
CA GLY A 273 -9.06 14.58 -20.06
C GLY A 273 -9.70 14.19 -18.73
N TYR A 274 -9.66 12.91 -18.35
CA TYR A 274 -10.19 12.46 -17.07
C TYR A 274 -9.40 12.99 -15.87
N ALA A 275 -8.06 13.00 -15.96
CA ALA A 275 -7.21 13.63 -14.94
C ALA A 275 -7.52 15.12 -14.79
N GLU A 276 -7.68 15.83 -15.91
CA GLU A 276 -8.02 17.25 -15.95
C GLU A 276 -9.39 17.52 -15.32
N ALA A 277 -10.41 16.75 -15.66
CA ALA A 277 -11.76 16.88 -15.11
C ALA A 277 -11.81 16.66 -13.58
N LEU A 278 -11.03 15.71 -13.06
CA LEU A 278 -10.86 15.52 -11.62
C LEU A 278 -10.22 16.75 -10.95
N MET A 279 -9.20 17.33 -11.58
CA MET A 279 -8.53 18.53 -11.09
C MET A 279 -9.44 19.76 -11.14
N GLN A 280 -10.21 19.94 -12.21
CA GLN A 280 -11.22 21.00 -12.30
C GLN A 280 -12.24 20.87 -11.17
N LYS A 281 -12.72 19.64 -10.91
CA LYS A 281 -13.68 19.43 -9.83
C LYS A 281 -13.10 19.72 -8.45
N ALA A 282 -11.83 19.39 -8.23
CA ALA A 282 -11.11 19.76 -7.01
C ALA A 282 -11.00 21.29 -6.85
N TRP A 283 -10.70 22.00 -7.94
CA TRP A 283 -10.67 23.47 -7.96
C TRP A 283 -12.03 24.07 -7.63
N GLU A 284 -13.14 23.55 -8.18
CA GLU A 284 -14.50 24.01 -7.85
C GLU A 284 -14.83 23.88 -6.36
N LEU A 285 -14.36 22.81 -5.71
CA LEU A 285 -14.66 22.52 -4.30
C LEU A 285 -13.82 23.34 -3.33
N SER A 286 -12.52 23.45 -3.58
CA SER A 286 -11.61 24.22 -2.71
C SER A 286 -10.40 24.73 -3.50
N PRO A 287 -10.50 25.92 -4.13
CA PRO A 287 -9.37 26.52 -4.85
C PRO A 287 -8.14 26.76 -3.96
N ALA A 288 -8.35 26.90 -2.65
CA ALA A 288 -7.31 27.21 -1.67
C ALA A 288 -6.26 26.09 -1.50
N ILE A 289 -6.55 24.85 -1.91
CA ILE A 289 -5.56 23.76 -1.86
C ILE A 289 -4.51 23.87 -2.96
N PHE A 290 -4.75 24.69 -3.99
CA PHE A 290 -3.86 24.85 -5.13
C PHE A 290 -2.83 25.95 -4.86
N PRO A 291 -1.62 25.88 -5.47
CA PRO A 291 -0.61 26.91 -5.28
C PRO A 291 -1.05 28.30 -5.74
N SER A 292 -1.74 28.37 -6.88
CA SER A 292 -2.30 29.59 -7.47
C SER A 292 -3.24 29.25 -8.63
N SER A 293 -4.05 30.22 -9.05
CA SER A 293 -4.87 30.13 -10.27
C SER A 293 -4.01 29.93 -11.53
N GLU A 294 -2.87 30.61 -11.61
CA GLU A 294 -1.92 30.47 -12.74
C GLU A 294 -1.38 29.05 -12.85
N ARG A 295 -1.07 28.41 -11.72
CA ARG A 295 -0.59 27.01 -11.69
C ARG A 295 -1.68 26.02 -12.09
N PHE A 296 -2.90 26.23 -11.63
CA PHE A 296 -4.05 25.44 -12.09
C PHE A 296 -4.23 25.55 -13.62
N THR A 297 -4.17 26.76 -14.17
CA THR A 297 -4.27 26.98 -15.62
C THR A 297 -3.09 26.35 -16.39
N ASP A 298 -1.85 26.45 -15.89
CA ASP A 298 -0.69 25.79 -16.50
C ASP A 298 -0.88 24.27 -16.57
N TRP A 299 -1.31 23.63 -15.48
CA TRP A 299 -1.58 22.19 -15.47
C TRP A 299 -2.71 21.78 -16.42
N SER A 300 -3.82 22.54 -16.44
CA SER A 300 -4.94 22.30 -17.37
C SER A 300 -4.50 22.40 -18.84
N ASN A 301 -3.73 23.44 -19.18
CA ASN A 301 -3.19 23.63 -20.53
C ASN A 301 -2.27 22.46 -20.97
N ARG A 302 -1.46 21.93 -20.04
CA ARG A 302 -0.58 20.78 -20.32
C ARG A 302 -1.36 19.49 -20.53
N PHE A 303 -2.49 19.29 -19.82
CA PHE A 303 -3.37 18.16 -20.11
C PHE A 303 -3.97 18.23 -21.51
N HIS A 304 -4.22 19.42 -22.05
CA HIS A 304 -4.75 19.60 -23.41
C HIS A 304 -3.66 19.65 -24.50
N GLY A 305 -2.39 19.80 -24.15
CA GLY A 305 -1.30 19.97 -25.12
C GLY A 305 -1.32 21.32 -25.83
N LEU A 306 -1.89 22.35 -25.19
CA LEU A 306 -2.01 23.71 -25.73
C LEU A 306 -0.69 24.50 -25.52
N HIS A 307 -0.50 25.58 -26.29
CA HIS A 307 0.60 26.55 -26.13
C HIS A 307 2.04 26.01 -26.29
N ASN A 308 2.30 25.11 -27.24
CA ASN A 308 3.61 24.43 -27.41
C ASN A 308 4.06 23.64 -26.16
N ALA A 309 3.17 23.40 -25.19
CA ALA A 309 3.46 22.69 -23.95
C ALA A 309 3.33 21.17 -24.13
N PHE A 310 3.81 20.62 -25.26
CA PHE A 310 4.00 19.18 -25.41
C PHE A 310 5.13 18.74 -24.47
N THR A 311 4.79 18.65 -23.20
CA THR A 311 5.61 18.08 -22.15
C THR A 311 4.90 16.79 -21.78
N CYS A 312 5.63 15.68 -21.90
CA CYS A 312 5.17 14.38 -21.43
C CYS A 312 4.41 14.54 -20.10
N THR A 313 3.20 13.98 -19.98
CA THR A 313 2.35 14.12 -18.78
C THR A 313 3.02 13.63 -17.50
N SER A 314 4.14 12.93 -17.62
CA SER A 314 5.13 12.71 -16.56
C SER A 314 5.52 13.98 -15.80
N VAL A 315 5.69 15.12 -16.47
CA VAL A 315 6.06 16.40 -15.82
C VAL A 315 4.90 16.93 -14.98
N VAL A 316 3.68 16.95 -15.54
CA VAL A 316 2.47 17.37 -14.82
C VAL A 316 2.22 16.47 -13.60
N ALA A 317 2.26 15.15 -13.80
CA ALA A 317 2.09 14.19 -12.72
C ALA A 317 3.15 14.39 -11.63
N GLY A 318 4.42 14.60 -12.00
CA GLY A 318 5.50 14.84 -11.05
C GLY A 318 5.35 16.13 -10.25
N ASP A 319 4.93 17.21 -10.90
CA ASP A 319 4.72 18.51 -10.24
C ASP A 319 3.51 18.50 -9.31
N MET A 320 2.38 17.93 -9.74
CA MET A 320 1.19 17.74 -8.91
C MET A 320 1.49 16.85 -7.71
N GLN A 321 2.21 15.73 -7.92
CA GLN A 321 2.61 14.84 -6.84
C GLN A 321 3.52 15.55 -5.83
N ARG A 322 4.46 16.40 -6.29
CA ARG A 322 5.34 17.18 -5.40
C ARG A 322 4.54 18.15 -4.53
N HIS A 323 3.56 18.83 -5.12
CA HIS A 323 2.63 19.71 -4.40
C HIS A 323 1.86 18.94 -3.32
N ALA A 324 1.26 17.81 -3.69
CA ALA A 324 0.49 16.98 -2.76
C ALA A 324 1.34 16.47 -1.59
N ARG A 325 2.61 16.07 -1.84
CA ARG A 325 3.54 15.67 -0.76
C ARG A 325 3.85 16.80 0.22
N GLN A 326 3.85 18.06 -0.24
CA GLN A 326 4.19 19.20 0.59
C GLN A 326 3.01 19.66 1.45
N HIS A 327 1.79 19.61 0.93
CA HIS A 327 0.62 20.22 1.55
C HIS A 327 -0.36 19.24 2.17
N PHE A 328 -0.54 18.05 1.59
CA PHE A 328 -1.48 17.04 2.06
C PHE A 328 -0.92 15.61 1.85
N PRO A 329 0.26 15.31 2.43
CA PRO A 329 0.95 14.03 2.21
C PRO A 329 0.14 12.81 2.69
N GLY A 330 -0.69 12.98 3.73
CA GLY A 330 -1.57 11.93 4.25
C GLY A 330 -2.56 11.46 3.17
N VAL A 331 -3.26 12.40 2.53
CA VAL A 331 -4.20 12.10 1.43
C VAL A 331 -3.47 11.51 0.24
N LEU A 332 -2.31 12.04 -0.14
CA LEU A 332 -1.54 11.47 -1.25
C LEU A 332 -1.17 10.01 -0.99
N SER A 333 -0.71 9.69 0.23
CA SER A 333 -0.30 8.35 0.62
C SER A 333 -1.46 7.35 0.71
N SER A 334 -2.70 7.82 0.88
CA SER A 334 -3.89 6.96 0.93
C SER A 334 -4.51 6.71 -0.45
N ILE A 335 -4.14 7.50 -1.47
CA ILE A 335 -4.69 7.42 -2.84
C ILE A 335 -3.70 6.86 -3.85
N LEU A 336 -2.47 7.37 -3.88
CA LEU A 336 -1.49 7.04 -4.92
C LEU A 336 -0.83 5.67 -4.70
N PRO A 337 -0.95 4.71 -5.65
CA PRO A 337 -0.33 3.39 -5.50
C PRO A 337 1.13 3.45 -5.07
N LEU A 338 1.53 2.63 -4.09
CA LEU A 338 2.88 2.66 -3.50
C LEU A 338 4.00 2.55 -4.55
N ALA A 339 3.80 1.77 -5.62
CA ALA A 339 4.79 1.65 -6.69
C ALA A 339 5.08 2.99 -7.40
N TRP A 340 4.19 3.97 -7.30
CA TRP A 340 4.29 5.29 -7.92
C TRP A 340 4.61 6.41 -6.91
N ALA A 341 4.65 6.06 -5.61
CA ALA A 341 4.97 6.97 -4.51
C ALA A 341 6.47 7.30 -4.39
#